data_AF-B1K9J3-F1
#
_entry.id   AF-B1K9J3-F1
#
_cell.length_a   1.000
_cell.length_b   1.000
_cell.length_c   1.000
_cell.angle_alpha   90.00
_cell.angle_beta   90.00
_cell.angle_gamma   90.00
#
_symmetry.space_group_name_H-M   'P 1'
#
loop_
_entity.id
_entity.type
_entity.pdbx_description
1 polymer ?
#
loop_
_entity_poly.entity_id
_entity_poly.type
_entity_poly.pdbx_seq_one_letter_code
_entity_poly.pdbx_strand_id
1 'polypeptide(L)'
;MAKIGVPVVPSGAPVVLHVTEFKTRPVAARILFGALSGNDHIKGTVAVGGAQFEVADTAVTGMSGLGVVSRNVGKQTADGIGHLAGAAIE
;
A
#
# COMPACT_ATOMS: atom_id res chain seq x y z
N MET A 1 11.77 27.43 -1.40
CA MET A 1 11.44 25.98 -1.43
C MET A 1 10.30 25.77 -2.40
N ALA A 2 10.55 25.13 -3.55
CA ALA A 2 9.50 24.82 -4.51
C ALA A 2 8.68 23.64 -3.98
N LYS A 3 7.36 23.82 -3.80
CA LYS A 3 6.44 22.71 -3.56
C LYS A 3 6.59 21.77 -4.76
N ILE A 4 7.00 20.53 -4.51
CA ILE A 4 6.87 19.42 -5.47
C ILE A 4 5.37 19.10 -5.50
N GLY A 5 4.58 20.01 -6.05
CA GLY A 5 3.13 19.95 -6.05
C GLY A 5 2.67 19.26 -7.31
N VAL A 6 1.95 18.17 -7.16
CA VAL A 6 1.17 17.58 -8.25
C VAL A 6 0.09 18.59 -8.66
N PRO A 7 -0.01 19.00 -9.94
CA PRO A 7 -1.06 19.91 -10.38
C PRO A 7 -2.43 19.25 -10.22
N VAL A 8 -3.24 19.76 -9.28
CA VAL A 8 -4.61 19.31 -9.07
C VAL A 8 -5.51 20.01 -10.08
N VAL A 9 -6.00 19.29 -11.08
CA VAL A 9 -7.01 19.79 -12.02
C VAL A 9 -8.42 19.60 -11.42
N PRO A 10 -9.45 20.35 -11.86
CA PRO A 10 -10.80 20.28 -11.28
C PRO A 10 -11.44 18.88 -11.32
N SER A 11 -10.99 18.02 -12.25
CA SER A 11 -11.42 16.63 -12.35
C SER A 11 -10.70 15.68 -11.38
N GLY A 12 -9.79 16.18 -10.54
CA GLY A 12 -8.87 15.39 -9.74
C GLY A 12 -7.67 14.88 -10.54
N ALA A 13 -6.70 14.29 -9.83
CA ALA A 13 -5.56 13.62 -10.44
C ALA A 13 -5.81 12.09 -10.45
N PRO A 14 -5.54 11.39 -11.57
CA PRO A 14 -5.65 9.94 -11.59
C PRO A 14 -4.64 9.33 -10.62
N VAL A 15 -5.12 8.38 -9.81
CA VAL A 15 -4.31 7.58 -8.89
C VAL A 15 -4.28 6.16 -9.43
N VAL A 16 -3.08 5.63 -9.67
CA VAL A 16 -2.89 4.25 -10.10
C VAL A 16 -1.95 3.56 -9.11
N LEU A 17 -2.42 2.48 -8.49
CA LEU A 17 -1.57 1.55 -7.75
C LEU A 17 -1.19 0.40 -8.68
N HIS A 18 0.08 0.29 -9.04
CA HIS A 18 0.63 -0.84 -9.77
C HIS A 18 1.25 -1.83 -8.78
N VAL A 19 0.60 -2.97 -8.58
CA VAL A 19 1.10 -4.03 -7.69
C VAL A 19 2.24 -4.76 -8.40
N THR A 20 3.45 -4.65 -7.85
CA THR A 20 4.66 -5.27 -8.39
C THR A 20 4.95 -6.62 -7.73
N GLU A 21 4.56 -6.79 -6.47
CA GLU A 21 4.69 -8.06 -5.75
C GLU A 21 3.39 -8.37 -5.01
N PHE A 22 2.91 -9.60 -5.17
CA PHE A 22 1.74 -10.11 -4.48
C PHE A 22 1.99 -11.53 -4.02
N LYS A 23 1.85 -11.77 -2.72
CA LYS A 23 1.96 -13.11 -2.12
C LYS A 23 0.86 -13.29 -1.11
N THR A 24 0.15 -14.41 -1.22
CA THR A 24 -0.81 -14.84 -0.21
C THR A 24 -0.53 -16.27 0.20
N ARG A 25 -0.65 -16.54 1.50
CA ARG A 25 -0.55 -17.88 2.07
C ARG A 25 -1.86 -18.64 1.88
N PRO A 26 -1.82 -19.94 1.51
CA PRO A 26 -3.01 -20.78 1.52
C PRO A 26 -3.65 -20.87 2.92
N VAL A 27 -4.98 -20.88 2.99
CA VAL A 27 -5.73 -21.00 4.26
C VAL A 27 -5.32 -22.27 5.02
N ALA A 28 -5.18 -23.40 4.31
CA ALA A 28 -4.72 -24.65 4.91
C ALA A 28 -3.32 -24.53 5.53
N ALA A 29 -2.42 -23.77 4.90
CA ALA A 29 -1.08 -23.56 5.44
C ALA A 29 -1.10 -22.74 6.73
N ARG A 30 -2.00 -21.75 6.86
CA ARG A 30 -2.18 -21.00 8.11
C ARG A 30 -2.65 -21.90 9.26
N ILE A 31 -3.56 -22.82 8.98
CA ILE A 31 -4.12 -23.74 9.98
C ILE A 31 -3.08 -24.80 10.40
N LEU A 32 -2.36 -25.38 9.43
CA LEU A 32 -1.44 -26.50 9.67
C LEU A 32 -0.05 -26.06 10.16
N PHE A 33 0.47 -24.93 9.67
CA PHE A 33 1.85 -24.50 9.88
C PHE A 33 1.98 -23.18 10.64
N GLY A 34 0.87 -22.48 10.94
CA GLY A 34 0.86 -21.27 11.76
C GLY A 34 1.88 -20.23 11.28
N ALA A 35 2.82 -19.84 12.16
CA ALA A 35 3.89 -18.88 11.86
C ALA A 35 4.91 -19.38 10.81
N LEU A 36 5.00 -20.69 10.57
CA LEU A 36 5.87 -21.28 9.54
C LEU A 36 5.22 -21.28 8.15
N SER A 37 3.96 -20.84 8.02
CA SER A 37 3.22 -20.81 6.74
C SER A 37 3.73 -19.77 5.74
N GLY A 38 4.79 -19.03 6.07
CA GLY A 38 5.31 -17.90 5.30
C GLY A 38 4.64 -16.59 5.71
N ASN A 39 4.59 -15.61 4.80
CA ASN A 39 3.97 -14.28 5.03
C ASN A 39 3.05 -13.91 3.87
N ASP A 40 2.03 -13.10 4.17
CA ASP A 40 1.26 -12.39 3.14
C ASP A 40 2.00 -11.08 2.83
N HIS A 41 2.10 -10.71 1.56
CA HIS A 41 2.88 -9.55 1.12
C HIS A 41 2.21 -8.85 -0.06
N ILE A 42 2.19 -7.53 -0.01
CA ILE A 42 1.82 -6.68 -1.14
C ILE A 42 2.89 -5.58 -1.22
N LYS A 43 3.45 -5.38 -2.40
CA LYS A 43 4.26 -4.22 -2.75
C LYS A 43 3.76 -3.64 -4.07
N GLY A 44 3.80 -2.33 -4.17
CA GLY A 44 3.50 -1.66 -5.42
C GLY A 44 4.01 -0.24 -5.47
N THR A 45 3.83 0.36 -6.63
CA THR A 45 4.12 1.76 -6.90
C THR A 45 2.80 2.50 -7.11
N VAL A 46 2.62 3.61 -6.40
CA VAL A 46 1.49 4.51 -6.56
C VAL A 46 1.95 5.66 -7.46
N ALA A 47 1.20 5.92 -8.52
CA ALA A 47 1.38 7.07 -9.40
C ALA A 47 0.22 8.05 -9.25
N VAL A 48 0.52 9.34 -9.01
CA VAL A 48 -0.47 10.41 -8.80
C VAL A 48 -0.02 11.66 -9.52
N GLY A 49 -0.73 12.04 -10.58
CA GLY A 49 -0.49 13.29 -11.34
C GLY A 49 0.99 13.58 -11.65
N GLY A 50 1.75 12.55 -12.04
CA GLY A 50 3.17 12.65 -12.39
C GLY A 50 4.16 12.36 -11.25
N ALA A 51 3.72 12.34 -9.99
CA ALA A 51 4.52 11.85 -8.87
C ALA A 51 4.38 10.33 -8.71
N GLN A 52 5.41 9.69 -8.15
CA GLN A 52 5.39 8.26 -7.82
C GLN A 52 5.99 8.00 -6.44
N PHE A 53 5.44 7.03 -5.72
CA PHE A 53 5.98 6.54 -4.45
C PHE A 53 5.69 5.05 -4.25
N GLU A 54 6.50 4.38 -3.44
CA GLU A 54 6.31 2.96 -3.12
C GLU A 54 5.42 2.77 -1.90
N VAL A 55 4.67 1.67 -1.90
CA VAL A 55 3.91 1.16 -0.76
C VAL A 55 4.19 -0.31 -0.60
N ALA A 56 4.35 -0.77 0.63
CA ALA A 56 4.61 -2.18 0.92
C ALA A 56 4.14 -2.56 2.32
N ASP A 57 3.57 -3.75 2.44
CA ASP A 57 3.36 -4.36 3.75
C ASP A 57 3.57 -5.88 3.69
N THR A 58 3.99 -6.44 4.82
CA THR A 58 4.21 -7.87 4.99
C THR A 58 3.65 -8.32 6.33
N ALA A 59 2.68 -9.23 6.30
CA ALA A 59 2.20 -9.85 7.51
C ALA A 59 3.20 -10.89 8.01
N VAL A 60 4.01 -10.50 9.01
CA VAL A 60 5.02 -11.35 9.66
C VAL A 60 4.47 -12.26 10.76
N THR A 61 3.24 -12.02 11.23
CA THR A 61 2.60 -12.84 12.28
C THR A 61 1.49 -13.72 11.71
N GLY A 62 1.22 -14.85 12.36
CA GLY A 62 0.13 -15.76 11.96
C GLY A 62 -1.28 -15.20 12.16
N MET A 63 -1.42 -14.13 12.95
CA MET A 63 -2.70 -13.47 13.23
C MET A 63 -3.08 -12.41 12.19
N SER A 64 -2.10 -11.86 11.47
CA SER A 64 -2.34 -10.89 10.40
C SER A 64 -2.37 -11.61 9.05
N GLY A 65 -3.48 -11.45 8.32
CA GLY A 65 -3.65 -12.00 6.98
C GLY A 65 -3.61 -10.92 5.90
N LEU A 66 -3.84 -11.33 4.66
CA LEU A 66 -3.91 -10.45 3.49
C LEU A 66 -4.81 -9.24 3.71
N GLY A 67 -5.93 -9.37 4.43
CA GLY A 67 -6.81 -8.24 4.73
C GLY A 67 -6.13 -7.11 5.53
N VAL A 68 -5.23 -7.45 6.47
CA VAL A 68 -4.44 -6.45 7.21
C VAL A 68 -3.41 -5.82 6.29
N VAL A 69 -2.73 -6.64 5.48
CA VAL A 69 -1.73 -6.18 4.49
C VAL A 69 -2.35 -5.20 3.50
N SER A 70 -3.49 -5.56 2.91
CA SER A 70 -4.24 -4.70 1.98
C SER A 70 -4.68 -3.40 2.64
N ARG A 71 -5.14 -3.47 3.89
CA ARG A 71 -5.54 -2.27 4.65
C ARG A 71 -4.35 -1.34 4.90
N ASN A 72 -3.20 -1.88 5.30
CA ASN A 72 -2.00 -1.11 5.57
C ASN A 72 -1.46 -0.47 4.28
N VAL A 73 -1.39 -1.21 3.18
CA VAL A 73 -1.02 -0.66 1.86
C VAL A 73 -2.00 0.44 1.43
N GLY A 74 -3.30 0.24 1.66
CA GLY A 74 -4.32 1.26 1.43
C GLY A 74 -4.09 2.52 2.26
N LYS A 75 -3.78 2.38 3.56
CA LYS A 75 -3.47 3.53 4.42
C LYS A 75 -2.21 4.26 3.94
N GLN A 76 -1.12 3.55 3.67
CA GLN A 76 0.11 4.15 3.12
C GLN A 76 -0.15 4.91 1.81
N THR A 77 -1.00 4.35 0.94
CA THR A 77 -1.40 5.01 -0.31
C THR A 77 -2.14 6.32 -0.04
N ALA A 78 -3.11 6.30 0.87
CA ALA A 78 -3.87 7.50 1.24
C ALA A 78 -2.99 8.56 1.91
N ASP A 79 -2.12 8.16 2.85
CA ASP A 79 -1.20 9.05 3.56
C ASP A 79 -0.20 9.68 2.59
N GLY A 80 0.33 8.91 1.64
CA GLY A 80 1.23 9.40 0.59
C GLY A 80 0.56 10.41 -0.34
N ILE A 81 -0.68 10.16 -0.75
CA ILE A 81 -1.50 11.13 -1.52
C ILE A 81 -1.74 12.40 -0.68
N GLY A 82 -2.10 12.25 0.59
CA GLY A 82 -2.30 13.37 1.52
C GLY A 82 -1.06 14.24 1.66
N HIS A 83 0.12 13.61 1.78
CA HIS A 83 1.40 14.33 1.84
C HIS A 83 1.67 15.11 0.55
N LEU A 84 1.44 14.51 -0.62
CA LEU A 84 1.58 15.18 -1.92
C LEU A 84 0.60 16.36 -2.08
N ALA A 85 -0.60 16.23 -1.53
CA ALA A 85 -1.60 17.30 -1.49
C ALA A 85 -1.31 18.38 -0.43
N GLY A 86 -0.34 18.18 0.44
CA GLY A 86 -0.02 19.08 1.55
C GLY A 86 -1.01 19.04 2.72
N ALA A 87 -1.75 17.95 2.88
CA ALA A 87 -2.61 17.72 4.03
C ALA A 87 -1.78 17.39 5.28
N ALA A 88 -2.25 17.80 6.46
CA ALA A 88 -1.73 17.29 7.72
C ALA A 88 -2.18 15.83 7.86
N ILE A 89 -1.21 14.93 7.98
CA ILE A 89 -1.43 13.47 8.05
C ILE A 89 -1.51 13.03 9.51
N GLU A 90 -2.42 12.10 9.84
CA GLU A 90 -2.64 11.50 11.18
C GLU A 90 -1.98 10.11 11.36
#